data_AF-A0A4R0QYY9-F1
#
_entry.id   AF-A0A4R0QYY9-F1
#
_cell.length_a   1.000
_cell.length_b   1.000
_cell.length_c   1.000
_cell.angle_alpha   90.00
_cell.angle_beta   90.00
_cell.angle_gamma   90.00
#
_symmetry.space_group_name_H-M   'P 1'
#
loop_
_entity.id
_entity.type
_entity.pdbx_description
1 polymer ?
#
loop_
_entity_poly.entity_id
_entity_poly.type
_entity_poly.pdbx_seq_one_letter_code
_entity_poly.pdbx_strand_id
1 'polypeptide(L)' 'MTDRAAFRSSQRLTVTLPFSILNALIERSQLEGRSLSNLAAYLLESSLDQSRSA' A
#
# COMPACT_ATOMS: atom_id res chain seq x y z
N MET A 1 21.59 18.98 6.39
CA MET A 1 21.28 18.19 7.60
C MET A 1 20.10 17.28 7.24
N THR A 2 20.39 16.19 6.53
CA THR A 2 19.37 15.31 5.96
C THR A 2 18.88 14.39 7.06
N ASP A 3 17.65 14.58 7.52
CA ASP A 3 17.09 13.88 8.65
C ASP A 3 16.91 12.39 8.35
N ARG A 4 17.87 11.58 8.84
CA ARG A 4 17.86 10.12 8.76
C ARG A 4 16.70 9.51 9.59
N ALA A 5 16.02 10.30 10.43
CA ALA A 5 14.88 9.86 11.23
C ALA A 5 13.55 9.91 10.45
N ALA A 6 13.42 10.76 9.42
CA ALA A 6 12.21 10.84 8.60
C ALA A 6 11.93 9.57 7.79
N PHE A 7 12.95 8.72 7.59
CA PHE A 7 12.85 7.43 6.90
C PHE A 7 12.32 6.29 7.78
N ARG A 8 12.15 6.51 9.08
CA ARG A 8 11.81 5.44 10.05
C ARG A 8 10.41 5.56 10.65
N SER A 9 9.65 6.60 10.31
CA SER A 9 8.27 6.74 10.77
C SER A 9 7.28 6.32 9.69
N SER A 10 6.29 5.50 10.07
CA SER A 10 5.16 5.18 9.21
C SER A 10 4.37 6.44 8.89
N GLN A 11 4.18 6.73 7.60
CA GLN A 11 3.40 7.88 7.14
C GLN A 11 1.98 7.43 6.76
N ARG A 12 0.97 8.19 7.19
CA ARG A 12 -0.43 7.90 6.87
C ARG A 12 -0.80 8.51 5.52
N LEU A 13 -1.25 7.66 4.61
CA LEU A 13 -1.84 8.05 3.33
C LEU A 13 -3.35 7.75 3.35
N THR A 14 -4.16 8.72 2.92
CA THR A 14 -5.60 8.53 2.69
C THR A 14 -5.86 8.79 1.21
N VAL A 15 -6.57 7.88 0.55
CA VAL A 15 -6.95 7.99 -0.87
C VAL A 15 -8.43 7.74 -1.02
N THR A 16 -9.05 8.42 -1.98
CA THR A 16 -10.43 8.14 -2.40
C THR A 16 -10.40 7.17 -3.57
N LEU A 17 -11.12 6.06 -3.45
CA LEU A 17 -11.19 5.02 -4.46
C LEU A 17 -12.65 4.72 -4.82
N PRO A 18 -12.93 4.24 -6.05
CA PRO A 18 -14.23 3.67 -6.36
C PRO A 18 -14.57 2.50 -5.43
N PHE A 19 -15.84 2.35 -5.09
CA PHE A 19 -16.32 1.28 -4.19
C PHE A 19 -15.97 -0.13 -4.70
N SER A 20 -16.03 -0.35 -6.01
CA SER A 20 -15.65 -1.62 -6.63
C SER A 20 -14.19 -2.01 -6.35
N ILE A 21 -13.28 -1.05 -6.37
CA ILE A 21 -11.86 -1.28 -6.05
C ILE A 21 -11.69 -1.57 -4.57
N LEU A 22 -12.39 -0.84 -3.69
CA LEU A 22 -12.34 -1.10 -2.25
C LEU A 22 -12.82 -2.53 -1.93
N ASN A 23 -13.92 -2.98 -2.53
CA ASN A 23 -14.42 -4.35 -2.32
C ASN A 23 -13.42 -5.41 -2.77
N ALA A 24 -12.83 -5.25 -3.96
CA ALA A 24 -11.81 -6.18 -4.45
C ALA A 24 -10.60 -6.25 -3.50
N LEU A 25 -10.18 -5.12 -2.93
CA LEU A 25 -9.11 -5.08 -1.93
C LEU A 25 -9.50 -5.77 -0.62
N ILE A 26 -10.74 -5.58 -0.15
CA ILE A 26 -11.26 -6.24 1.06
C ILE A 26 -11.27 -7.76 0.87
N GLU A 27 -11.90 -8.25 -0.21
CA GLU A 27 -11.98 -9.68 -0.52
C GLU A 27 -10.59 -10.30 -0.58
N ARG A 28 -9.66 -9.67 -1.32
CA ARG A 28 -8.28 -10.16 -1.41
C ARG A 28 -7.56 -10.15 -0.06
N SER A 29 -7.76 -9.11 0.77
CA SER A 29 -7.15 -9.03 2.10
C SER A 29 -7.60 -10.16 3.02
N GLN A 30 -8.89 -10.53 2.94
CA GLN A 30 -9.47 -11.64 3.70
C GLN A 30 -8.92 -12.99 3.22
N LEU A 31 -8.85 -13.19 1.90
CA LEU A 31 -8.30 -14.41 1.30
C LEU A 31 -6.82 -14.62 1.67
N GLU A 32 -6.03 -13.54 1.70
CA GLU A 32 -4.61 -13.59 2.07
C GLU A 32 -4.37 -13.58 3.59
N GLY A 33 -5.41 -13.40 4.41
CA GLY A 33 -5.30 -13.36 5.87
C GLY A 33 -4.47 -12.18 6.40
N ARG A 34 -4.46 -11.03 5.71
CA ARG A 34 -3.71 -9.83 6.08
C ARG A 34 -4.59 -8.60 6.19
N SER A 35 -4.11 -7.57 6.89
CA SER A 35 -4.86 -6.32 6.99
C SER A 35 -4.91 -5.58 5.65
N LEU A 36 -5.98 -4.82 5.42
CA LEU A 36 -6.17 -4.01 4.21
C LEU A 36 -4.99 -3.05 3.99
N SER A 37 -4.50 -2.40 5.06
CA SER A 37 -3.35 -1.49 4.98
C SER A 37 -2.06 -2.19 4.59
N ASN A 38 -1.85 -3.43 5.06
CA ASN A 38 -0.67 -4.21 4.70
C ASN A 38 -0.73 -4.67 3.24
N LEU A 39 -1.90 -5.11 2.76
CA LEU A 39 -2.12 -5.41 1.35
C LEU A 39 -1.89 -4.17 0.48
N ALA A 40 -2.46 -3.02 0.86
CA ALA A 40 -2.29 -1.77 0.13
C ALA A 40 -0.82 -1.35 0.04
N ALA A 41 -0.07 -1.43 1.15
CA ALA A 41 1.36 -1.13 1.16
C ALA A 41 2.13 -2.05 0.19
N TYR A 42 1.89 -3.37 0.27
CA TYR A 42 2.52 -4.34 -0.62
C TYR A 42 2.23 -4.07 -2.11
N LEU A 43 0.99 -3.74 -2.45
CA LEU A 43 0.60 -3.44 -3.83
C LEU A 43 1.27 -2.15 -4.35
N LEU A 44 1.35 -1.11 -3.50
CA LEU A 44 2.04 0.13 -3.83
C LEU A 44 3.54 -0.11 -4.03
N GLU A 45 4.21 -0.82 -3.12
CA GLU A 45 5.62 -1.18 -3.25
C GLU A 45 5.88 -2.00 -4.53
N SER A 46 5.06 -3.03 -4.78
CA SER A 46 5.22 -3.91 -5.95
C SER A 46 5.01 -3.18 -7.29
N SER A 47 4.07 -2.23 -7.35
CA SER A 47 3.81 -1.44 -8.56
C SER A 47 4.94 -0.44 -8.86
N LEU A 48 5.52 0.16 -7.82
CA LEU A 48 6.67 1.05 -7.96
C LEU A 48 7.94 0.30 -8.38
N ASP A 49 8.15 -0.92 -7.88
CA ASP A 49 9.30 -1.73 -8.24
C ASP A 49 9.25 -2.22 -9.70
N GLN A 50 8.06 -2.66 -10.16
CA GLN A 50 7.82 -2.97 -11.58
C GLN A 50 8.07 -1.76 -12.48
N SER A 51 7.61 -0.57 -12.06
CA SER A 51 7.81 0.66 -12.83
C SER A 51 9.27 1.11 -12.91
N ARG A 52 10.12 0.70 -11.95
CA ARG A 52 11.56 1.00 -11.94
C ARG A 52 12.36 0.06 -12.86
N SER A 53 11.83 -1.13 -13.11
CA SER A 53 12.48 -2.20 -13.88
C SER A 53 12.09 -2.22 -15.36
N ALA A 54 11.14 -1.37 -15.77
CA ALA A 54 10.68 -1.18 -17.14
C ALA A 54 11.32 0.08 -17.77
#